data_AF-A0A429DSK5-F1
#
_entry.id   AF-A0A429DSK5-F1
#
_cell.length_a   1.000
_cell.length_b   1.000
_cell.length_c   1.000
_cell.angle_alpha   90.00
_cell.angle_beta   90.00
_cell.angle_gamma   90.00
#
_symmetry.space_group_name_H-M   'P 1'
#
loop_
_entity.id
_entity.type
_entity.pdbx_description
1 polymer ?
#
loop_
_entity_poly.entity_id
_entity_poly.type
_entity_poly.pdbx_seq_one_letter_code
_entity_poly.pdbx_strand_id
1 'polypeptide(L)'
;MLVQRAVSESAAVPLRVRTRLGRATAARNLARLEVVLLHKGWHCLRLYAGQVGPLMWVYAGAGAREVGTLITVRADHDGGWCYYRSPDGRRRPEWLAACGDVITAAERLDEHMKPRLYPGTFPVPGRRGEHGKRER
;
A
#
# COMPACT_ATOMS: atom_id res chain seq x y z
N MET A 1 -23.26 35.56 21.80
CA MET A 1 -24.14 34.80 20.88
C MET A 1 -23.28 33.75 20.18
N LEU A 2 -23.43 32.47 20.56
CA LEU A 2 -22.79 31.33 19.90
C LEU A 2 -23.77 30.77 18.87
N VAL A 3 -23.44 30.89 17.59
CA VAL A 3 -24.19 30.23 16.51
C VAL A 3 -23.65 28.80 16.40
N GLN A 4 -24.36 27.85 17.00
CA GLN A 4 -24.14 26.43 16.74
C GLN A 4 -24.58 26.13 15.30
N ARG A 5 -23.61 25.90 14.41
CA ARG A 5 -23.86 25.27 13.12
C ARG A 5 -24.14 23.79 13.37
N ALA A 6 -25.39 23.39 13.12
CA ALA A 6 -25.79 21.99 13.05
C ALA A 6 -24.93 21.29 11.99
N VAL A 7 -24.07 20.37 12.43
CA VAL A 7 -23.41 19.40 11.55
C VAL A 7 -24.48 18.37 11.18
N SER A 8 -24.88 18.36 9.92
CA SER A 8 -25.73 17.31 9.36
C SER A 8 -25.03 15.97 9.50
N GLU A 9 -25.53 15.12 10.40
CA GLU A 9 -25.25 13.68 10.42
C GLU A 9 -25.86 13.06 9.16
N SER A 10 -25.13 13.17 8.04
CA SER A 10 -25.36 12.26 6.92
C SER A 10 -24.95 10.88 7.40
N ALA A 11 -25.83 9.88 7.27
CA ALA A 11 -25.55 8.49 7.62
C ALA A 11 -24.45 7.92 6.70
N ALA A 12 -23.21 8.33 6.97
CA ALA A 12 -22.04 7.95 6.23
C ALA A 12 -21.80 6.46 6.49
N VAL A 13 -22.05 5.64 5.47
CA VAL A 13 -21.73 4.21 5.52
C VAL A 13 -20.27 4.08 5.97
N PRO A 14 -19.96 3.40 7.08
CA PRO A 14 -18.60 3.29 7.58
C PRO A 14 -17.67 2.75 6.48
N LEU A 15 -16.46 3.30 6.34
CA LEU A 15 -15.53 2.92 5.25
C LEU A 15 -15.26 1.41 5.18
N ARG A 16 -15.32 0.71 6.31
CA ARG A 16 -15.25 -0.76 6.37
C ARG A 16 -16.40 -1.42 5.63
N VAL A 17 -17.62 -0.94 5.82
CA VAL A 17 -18.82 -1.43 5.14
C VAL A 17 -18.72 -1.10 3.65
N ARG A 18 -18.34 0.13 3.30
CA ARG A 18 -18.16 0.55 1.91
C ARG A 18 -17.08 -0.28 1.18
N THR A 19 -15.98 -0.60 1.86
CA THR A 19 -14.93 -1.46 1.32
C THR A 19 -15.44 -2.88 1.08
N ARG A 20 -16.24 -3.43 2.00
CA ARG A 20 -16.87 -4.76 1.84
C ARG A 20 -17.84 -4.80 0.67
N LEU A 21 -18.70 -3.78 0.54
CA LEU A 21 -19.68 -3.69 -0.53
C LEU A 21 -19.04 -3.45 -1.90
N GLY A 22 -17.95 -2.66 -1.95
CA GLY A 22 -17.24 -2.35 -3.20
C GLY A 22 -16.19 -3.38 -3.61
N ARG A 23 -16.40 -4.68 -3.32
CA ARG A 23 -15.45 -5.76 -3.62
C ARG A 23 -15.05 -5.80 -5.09
N ALA A 24 -16.00 -5.61 -6.00
CA ALA A 24 -15.73 -5.57 -7.44
C ALA A 24 -14.83 -4.37 -7.82
N THR A 25 -15.06 -3.21 -7.21
CA THR A 25 -14.23 -2.01 -7.43
C THR A 25 -12.81 -2.20 -6.91
N ALA A 26 -12.67 -2.79 -5.72
CA ALA A 26 -11.36 -3.15 -5.18
C ALA A 26 -10.60 -4.11 -6.10
N ALA A 27 -11.26 -5.15 -6.62
CA ALA A 27 -10.66 -6.11 -7.54
C ALA A 27 -10.23 -5.45 -8.87
N ARG A 28 -11.04 -4.55 -9.41
CA ARG A 28 -10.70 -3.79 -10.63
C ARG A 28 -9.48 -2.88 -10.42
N ASN A 29 -9.37 -2.24 -9.27
CA ASN A 29 -8.18 -1.42 -8.97
C ASN A 29 -6.93 -2.29 -8.79
N LEU A 30 -7.01 -3.42 -8.10
CA LEU A 30 -5.89 -4.37 -8.04
C LEU A 30 -5.45 -4.84 -9.43
N ALA A 31 -6.41 -5.11 -10.33
CA ALA A 31 -6.11 -5.47 -11.71
C ALA A 31 -5.34 -4.38 -12.47
N ARG A 32 -5.67 -3.10 -12.23
CA ARG A 32 -4.93 -1.98 -12.84
C ARG A 32 -3.50 -1.89 -12.31
N LEU A 33 -3.34 -2.05 -11.00
CA LEU A 33 -2.01 -2.05 -10.38
C LEU A 33 -1.15 -3.23 -10.85
N GLU A 34 -1.74 -4.41 -10.98
CA GLU A 34 -1.06 -5.61 -11.48
C GLU A 34 -0.42 -5.38 -12.85
N VAL A 35 -1.12 -4.75 -13.79
CA VAL A 35 -0.56 -4.45 -15.13
C VAL A 35 0.73 -3.65 -14.98
N VAL A 36 0.74 -2.59 -14.17
CA VAL A 36 1.93 -1.75 -13.98
C VAL A 36 3.06 -2.51 -13.28
N LEU A 37 2.73 -3.34 -12.28
CA LEU A 37 3.73 -4.12 -11.55
C LEU A 37 4.37 -5.22 -12.41
N LEU A 38 3.60 -5.88 -13.27
CA LEU A 38 4.13 -6.86 -14.23
C LEU A 38 5.15 -6.21 -15.19
N HIS A 39 4.87 -5.00 -15.68
CA HIS A 39 5.82 -4.25 -16.52
C HIS A 39 7.09 -3.84 -15.76
N LYS A 40 7.02 -3.71 -14.44
CA LYS A 40 8.17 -3.44 -13.57
C LYS A 40 8.95 -4.70 -13.16
N GLY A 41 8.53 -5.88 -13.62
CA GLY A 41 9.20 -7.16 -13.34
C GLY A 41 8.78 -7.83 -12.04
N TRP A 42 7.68 -7.40 -11.42
CA TRP A 42 7.11 -8.09 -10.25
C TRP A 42 6.17 -9.21 -10.68
N HIS A 43 6.08 -10.24 -9.85
CA HIS A 43 5.02 -11.24 -9.94
C HIS A 43 3.83 -10.85 -9.06
N CYS A 44 2.63 -11.14 -9.54
CA CYS A 44 1.39 -10.83 -8.85
C CYS A 44 0.54 -12.09 -8.73
N LEU A 45 0.06 -12.38 -7.51
CA LEU A 45 -0.89 -13.45 -7.23
C LEU A 45 -2.12 -12.85 -6.56
N ARG A 46 -3.26 -12.86 -7.26
CA ARG A 46 -4.53 -12.40 -6.69
C ARG A 46 -5.06 -13.41 -5.68
N LEU A 47 -5.43 -12.91 -4.51
CA LEU A 47 -5.95 -13.69 -3.39
C LEU A 47 -7.36 -13.24 -3.03
N TYR A 48 -8.25 -14.20 -2.80
CA TYR A 48 -9.60 -13.94 -2.32
C TYR A 48 -9.69 -14.18 -0.81
N ALA A 49 -9.51 -13.13 0.00
CA ALA A 49 -9.70 -13.22 1.44
C ALA A 49 -11.13 -12.79 1.82
N GLY A 50 -12.01 -13.79 2.07
CA GLY A 50 -13.42 -13.65 2.45
C GLY A 50 -13.86 -12.27 2.96
N GLN A 51 -13.67 -12.00 4.25
CA GLN A 51 -14.14 -10.77 4.95
C GLN A 51 -13.24 -9.53 4.75
N VAL A 52 -12.04 -9.70 4.22
CA VAL A 52 -11.02 -8.63 4.07
C VAL A 52 -11.10 -7.99 2.68
N GLY A 53 -11.81 -8.62 1.74
CA GLY A 53 -11.93 -8.16 0.36
C GLY A 53 -10.83 -8.75 -0.53
N PRO A 54 -10.70 -8.28 -1.77
CA PRO A 54 -9.66 -8.73 -2.69
C PRO A 54 -8.29 -8.31 -2.16
N LEU A 55 -7.34 -9.23 -2.22
CA LEU A 55 -5.94 -9.01 -1.88
C LEU A 55 -5.06 -9.41 -3.06
N MET A 56 -3.84 -8.91 -3.11
CA MET A 56 -2.85 -9.31 -4.09
C MET A 56 -1.50 -9.46 -3.42
N TRP A 57 -0.89 -10.63 -3.53
CA TRP A 57 0.50 -10.83 -3.17
C TRP A 57 1.38 -10.35 -4.33
N VAL A 58 2.27 -9.41 -4.04
CA VAL A 58 3.27 -8.90 -4.98
C VAL A 58 4.62 -9.39 -4.52
N TYR A 59 5.39 -10.01 -5.40
CA TYR A 59 6.65 -10.65 -5.02
C TYR A 59 7.67 -10.72 -6.16
N ALA A 60 8.92 -10.92 -5.80
CA ALA A 60 10.01 -11.26 -6.72
C ALA A 60 11.09 -12.09 -6.01
N GLY A 61 11.99 -12.67 -6.80
CA GLY A 61 13.00 -13.60 -6.34
C GLY A 61 12.46 -15.03 -6.22
N ALA A 62 13.30 -15.93 -5.72
CA ALA A 62 12.97 -17.33 -5.51
C ALA A 62 13.75 -17.91 -4.32
N GLY A 63 13.20 -18.96 -3.70
CA GLY A 63 13.82 -19.65 -2.58
C GLY A 63 14.10 -18.73 -1.39
N ALA A 64 15.31 -18.79 -0.84
CA ALA A 64 15.70 -18.02 0.35
C ALA A 64 15.78 -16.49 0.14
N ARG A 65 15.60 -16.00 -1.10
CA ARG A 65 15.61 -14.57 -1.44
C ARG A 65 14.27 -14.06 -1.96
N GLU A 66 13.19 -14.82 -1.78
CA GLU A 66 11.85 -14.33 -2.10
C GLU A 66 11.51 -13.13 -1.21
N VAL A 67 11.12 -12.03 -1.83
CA VAL A 67 10.58 -10.85 -1.15
C VAL A 67 9.17 -10.61 -1.65
N GLY A 68 8.25 -10.32 -0.74
CA GLY A 68 6.87 -10.08 -1.11
C GLY A 68 6.10 -9.26 -0.11
N THR A 69 4.96 -8.77 -0.53
CA THR A 69 4.03 -8.03 0.32
C THR A 69 2.58 -8.15 -0.16
N LEU A 70 1.63 -8.09 0.78
CA LEU A 70 0.21 -8.09 0.46
C LEU A 70 -0.28 -6.67 0.19
N ILE A 71 -1.03 -6.51 -0.90
CA ILE A 71 -1.72 -5.28 -1.28
C ILE A 71 -3.22 -5.45 -1.11
N THR A 72 -3.86 -4.42 -0.58
CA THR A 72 -5.32 -4.32 -0.46
C THR A 72 -5.80 -2.96 -0.97
N VAL A 73 -7.08 -2.89 -1.33
CA VAL A 73 -7.73 -1.65 -1.78
C VAL A 73 -8.87 -1.33 -0.83
N ARG A 74 -8.91 -0.08 -0.34
CA ARG A 74 -9.92 0.36 0.64
C ARG A 74 -10.61 1.63 0.17
N ALA A 75 -11.88 1.76 0.52
CA ALA A 75 -12.62 3.00 0.30
C ALA A 75 -12.03 4.12 1.18
N ASP A 76 -12.01 5.32 0.64
CA ASP A 76 -11.54 6.53 1.31
C ASP A 76 -12.69 7.47 1.69
N HIS A 77 -12.44 8.40 2.61
CA HIS A 77 -13.41 9.34 3.16
C HIS A 77 -14.05 10.23 2.10
N ASP A 78 -13.30 10.62 1.06
CA ASP A 78 -13.78 11.48 -0.04
C ASP A 78 -14.53 10.70 -1.13
N GLY A 79 -14.88 9.45 -0.85
CA GLY A 79 -15.51 8.58 -1.82
C GLY A 79 -14.58 8.04 -2.90
N GLY A 80 -13.27 8.17 -2.70
CA GLY A 80 -12.24 7.51 -3.49
C GLY A 80 -11.96 6.08 -3.04
N TRP A 81 -10.88 5.53 -3.59
CA TRP A 81 -10.29 4.25 -3.21
C TRP A 81 -8.78 4.43 -3.15
N CYS A 82 -8.12 3.71 -2.24
CA CYS A 82 -6.69 3.82 -2.00
C CYS A 82 -6.03 2.44 -1.93
N TYR A 83 -4.81 2.33 -2.46
CA TYR A 83 -3.95 1.16 -2.32
C TYR A 83 -3.25 1.19 -0.97
N TYR A 84 -3.19 0.04 -0.30
CA TYR A 84 -2.46 -0.13 0.96
C TYR A 84 -1.60 -1.37 0.89
N ARG A 85 -0.40 -1.29 1.47
CA ARG A 85 0.49 -2.42 1.72
C ARG A 85 0.26 -2.99 3.12
N SER A 86 0.41 -4.30 3.25
CA SER A 86 0.49 -4.97 4.54
C SER A 86 1.68 -4.45 5.35
N PRO A 87 1.51 -4.28 6.67
CA PRO A 87 2.61 -3.84 7.49
C PRO A 87 3.65 -4.95 7.65
N ASP A 88 4.94 -4.63 7.43
CA ASP A 88 6.05 -5.53 7.78
C ASP A 88 6.31 -5.44 9.30
N GLY A 89 5.44 -6.04 10.11
CA GLY A 89 5.53 -6.00 11.58
C GLY A 89 5.00 -4.71 12.24
N ARG A 90 4.40 -3.79 11.48
CA ARG A 90 3.70 -2.60 12.01
C ARG A 90 2.24 -2.91 12.37
N ARG A 91 1.63 -2.08 13.24
CA ARG A 91 0.22 -2.25 13.66
C ARG A 91 -0.82 -1.91 12.58
N ARG A 92 -0.48 -1.08 11.59
CA ARG A 92 -1.43 -0.56 10.60
C ARG A 92 -0.89 -0.70 9.17
N PRO A 93 -1.75 -1.04 8.19
CA PRO A 93 -1.41 -1.03 6.78
C PRO A 93 -0.92 0.35 6.34
N GLU A 94 0.08 0.33 5.46
CA GLU A 94 0.73 1.54 4.96
C GLU A 94 0.02 2.02 3.69
N TRP A 95 -0.34 3.30 3.65
CA TRP A 95 -0.96 3.88 2.47
C TRP A 95 0.07 4.03 1.36
N LEU A 96 -0.27 3.56 0.15
CA LEU A 96 0.60 3.66 -1.02
C LEU A 96 0.19 4.84 -1.89
N ALA A 97 -1.03 4.88 -2.40
CA ALA A 97 -1.53 5.98 -3.21
C ALA A 97 -3.05 5.91 -3.34
N ALA A 98 -3.67 6.97 -3.85
CA ALA A 98 -5.02 6.91 -4.36
C ALA A 98 -5.08 5.98 -5.59
N CYS A 99 -6.19 5.28 -5.79
CA CYS A 99 -6.35 4.34 -6.90
C CYS A 99 -6.38 5.01 -8.28
N GLY A 100 -6.61 6.32 -8.33
CA GLY A 100 -6.46 7.13 -9.54
C GLY A 100 -5.01 7.34 -9.98
N ASP A 101 -4.05 7.07 -9.10
CA ASP A 101 -2.61 7.21 -9.36
C ASP A 101 -1.90 5.87 -9.16
N VAL A 102 -2.04 5.00 -10.15
CA VAL A 102 -1.48 3.65 -10.14
C VAL A 102 0.04 3.67 -10.25
N ILE A 103 0.60 4.69 -10.93
CA ILE A 103 2.04 4.82 -11.14
C ILE A 103 2.72 5.11 -9.80
N THR A 104 2.25 6.10 -9.05
CA THR A 104 2.79 6.40 -7.71
C THR A 104 2.68 5.21 -6.76
N ALA A 105 1.58 4.44 -6.84
CA ALA A 105 1.43 3.23 -6.04
C ALA A 105 2.51 2.18 -6.35
N ALA A 106 2.81 1.97 -7.64
CA ALA A 106 3.82 1.01 -8.08
C ALA A 106 5.25 1.49 -7.78
N GLU A 107 5.52 2.79 -7.87
CA GLU A 107 6.82 3.37 -7.52
C GLU A 107 7.13 3.24 -6.02
N ARG A 108 6.15 3.52 -5.16
CA ARG A 108 6.32 3.31 -3.71
C ARG A 108 6.50 1.84 -3.33
N LEU A 109 5.95 0.93 -4.13
CA LEU A 109 6.23 -0.51 -3.98
C LEU A 109 7.66 -0.85 -4.41
N ASP A 110 8.13 -0.32 -5.53
CA ASP A 110 9.52 -0.46 -5.98
C ASP A 110 10.50 0.00 -4.91
N GLU A 111 10.33 1.23 -4.40
CA GLU A 111 11.17 1.83 -3.37
C GLU A 111 11.23 0.97 -2.10
N HIS A 112 10.11 0.30 -1.79
CA HIS A 112 10.02 -0.56 -0.63
C HIS A 112 10.66 -1.94 -0.83
N MET A 113 10.42 -2.56 -1.99
CA MET A 113 10.77 -3.96 -2.22
C MET A 113 12.16 -4.12 -2.84
N LYS A 114 12.61 -3.20 -3.70
CA LYS A 114 13.93 -3.28 -4.36
C LYS A 114 15.11 -3.34 -3.37
N PRO A 115 15.14 -2.56 -2.27
CA PRO A 115 16.23 -2.67 -1.29
C PRO A 115 16.29 -4.02 -0.59
N ARG A 116 15.17 -4.74 -0.50
CA ARG A 116 15.12 -6.09 0.08
C ARG A 116 15.61 -7.15 -0.90
N LEU A 117 15.31 -6.96 -2.19
CA LEU A 117 15.76 -7.86 -3.25
C LEU A 117 17.26 -7.70 -3.55
N TYR A 118 17.76 -6.46 -3.46
CA TYR A 118 19.17 -6.12 -3.69
C TYR A 118 19.77 -5.38 -2.49
N PRO A 119 20.08 -6.10 -1.39
CA PRO A 119 20.68 -5.50 -0.21
C PRO A 119 22.03 -4.84 -0.54
N GLY A 120 22.24 -3.62 -0.07
CA GLY A 120 23.48 -2.87 -0.28
C GLY A 120 23.59 -2.14 -1.62
N THR A 121 22.64 -2.34 -2.55
CA THR A 121 22.61 -1.61 -3.82
C THR A 121 22.04 -0.20 -3.70
N PHE A 122 21.11 0.00 -2.76
CA PHE A 122 20.44 1.29 -2.57
C PHE A 122 20.89 1.95 -1.27
N PRO A 123 21.08 3.28 -1.25
CA PRO A 123 21.40 4.00 -0.04
C PRO A 123 20.27 3.81 0.98
N VAL A 124 20.63 3.38 2.18
CA VAL A 124 19.67 3.23 3.28
C VAL A 124 19.16 4.63 3.63
N PRO A 125 17.83 4.86 3.69
CA PRO A 125 17.31 6.16 4.09
C PRO A 125 17.72 6.46 5.54
N GLY A 126 18.72 7.33 5.71
CA GLY A 126 19.09 7.97 6.98
C GLY A 126 19.66 7.06 8.08
N ARG A 127 20.98 6.83 8.05
CA ARG A 127 21.78 7.07 9.27
C ARG A 127 22.39 8.47 9.15
N ARG A 128 21.68 9.46 9.67
CA ARG A 128 22.24 10.80 9.84
C ARG A 128 23.14 10.76 11.08
N GLY A 129 24.46 10.72 10.86
CA GLY A 129 25.48 11.12 11.85
C GLY A 129 26.03 10.04 12.77
N GLU A 130 27.02 9.28 12.29
CA GLU A 130 28.19 8.92 13.10
C GLU A 130 29.43 9.31 12.28
N HIS A 131 29.67 10.62 12.21
CA HIS A 131 31.00 11.10 11.84
C HIS A 131 31.85 11.02 13.11
N GLY A 132 32.88 10.18 13.03
CA GLY A 132 33.85 10.00 14.07
C GLY A 132 34.45 11.32 14.53
N LYS A 133 34.55 11.48 15.85
CA LYS A 133 35.59 12.28 16.47
C LYS A 133 36.66 11.31 16.97
N ARG A 134 37.62 11.01 16.11
CA ARG A 134 39.00 10.76 16.53
C ARG A 134 39.80 12.01 16.19
N GLU A 135 40.83 12.26 16.99
CA GLU A 135 41.73 13.43 17.08
C GLU A 135 41.22 14.51 18.04
N ARG A 136 41.89 14.84 19.14
CA ARG A 136 43.30 14.62 19.57
C ARG A 136 43.36 14.20 21.04
#